data_AF-A0A2V4DRJ9-F1
#
_entry.id   AF-A0A2V4DRJ9-F1
#
_cell.length_a   1.000
_cell.length_b   1.000
_cell.length_c   1.000
_cell.angle_alpha   90.00
_cell.angle_beta   90.00
_cell.angle_gamma   90.00
#
_symmetry.space_group_name_H-M   'P 1'
#
loop_
_entity.id
_entity.type
_entity.pdbx_description
1 polymer ?
#
loop_
_entity_poly.entity_id
_entity_poly.type
_entity_poly.pdbx_seq_one_letter_code
_entity_poly.pdbx_strand_id
1 'polypeptide(L)'
;MKGYFDEAVNNNEVSAYLKGEGDYFAPNEWSRGYHNYMINFTGMMGYLGEKEHPYQLLVNYFKLYLSSLKEDVLDAWGLFNNLGCFYDLRKDNYYFLTQHDDLIDELTAEEKKKIGILCRYLRENFDKVPDSTNMRPIDEQMKFVYEDGCPYDLFSF
;
A
#
# COMPACT_ATOMS: atom_id res chain seq x y z
N MET A 1 -16.37 1.43 12.15
CA MET A 1 -15.07 0.94 11.66
C MET A 1 -14.28 0.50 12.88
N LYS A 2 -13.96 -0.80 13.01
CA LYS A 2 -12.97 -1.24 14.01
C LYS A 2 -11.60 -0.97 13.38
N GLY A 3 -11.12 0.26 13.52
CA GLY A 3 -9.92 0.75 12.84
C GLY A 3 -8.60 0.24 13.42
N TYR A 4 -8.56 -0.96 14.01
CA TYR A 4 -7.40 -1.40 14.75
C TYR A 4 -6.66 -2.52 14.00
N PHE A 5 -5.44 -2.21 13.57
CA PHE A 5 -4.55 -3.15 12.88
C PHE A 5 -4.16 -4.35 13.77
N ASP A 6 -4.20 -4.20 15.10
CA ASP A 6 -3.95 -5.29 16.06
C ASP A 6 -4.96 -6.43 15.94
N GLU A 7 -6.25 -6.13 15.71
CA GLU A 7 -7.31 -7.11 15.47
C GLU A 7 -7.05 -7.89 14.18
N ALA A 8 -6.65 -7.19 13.11
CA ALA A 8 -6.25 -7.83 11.86
C ALA A 8 -5.05 -8.77 12.04
N VAL A 9 -4.06 -8.38 12.87
CA VAL A 9 -2.94 -9.27 13.22
C VAL A 9 -3.43 -10.48 14.01
N ASN A 10 -4.25 -10.27 15.05
CA ASN A 10 -4.76 -11.34 15.91
C ASN A 10 -5.63 -12.36 15.17
N ASN A 11 -6.35 -11.92 14.13
CA ASN A 11 -7.22 -12.76 13.32
C ASN A 11 -6.53 -13.38 12.09
N ASN A 12 -5.25 -13.07 11.83
CA ASN A 12 -4.54 -13.42 10.59
C ASN A 12 -5.16 -12.80 9.32
N GLU A 13 -5.66 -11.57 9.42
CA GLU A 13 -6.38 -10.84 8.38
C GLU A 13 -5.59 -9.64 7.83
N VAL A 14 -4.28 -9.59 8.04
CA VAL A 14 -3.40 -8.48 7.59
C VAL A 14 -3.56 -8.19 6.10
N SER A 15 -3.64 -9.22 5.25
CA SER A 15 -3.86 -9.03 3.81
C SER A 15 -5.22 -8.41 3.52
N ALA A 16 -6.28 -8.83 4.23
CA ALA A 16 -7.63 -8.26 4.09
C ALA A 16 -7.65 -6.79 4.54
N TYR A 17 -6.97 -6.47 5.65
CA TYR A 17 -6.81 -5.09 6.13
C TYR A 17 -6.17 -4.18 5.09
N LEU A 18 -5.04 -4.61 4.50
CA LEU A 18 -4.30 -3.85 3.50
C LEU A 18 -5.03 -3.76 2.15
N LYS A 19 -5.90 -4.71 1.83
CA LYS A 19 -6.83 -4.63 0.68
C LYS A 19 -8.03 -3.71 0.93
N GLY A 20 -8.30 -3.39 2.19
CA GLY A 20 -9.54 -2.71 2.57
C GLY A 20 -10.77 -3.60 2.41
N GLU A 21 -10.64 -4.87 2.77
CA GLU A 21 -11.73 -5.84 2.82
C GLU A 21 -12.28 -5.98 4.25
N GLY A 22 -13.44 -6.63 4.40
CA GLY A 22 -14.05 -6.90 5.70
C GLY A 22 -14.50 -5.64 6.43
N ASP A 23 -14.40 -5.65 7.77
CA ASP A 23 -14.83 -4.54 8.64
C ASP A 23 -13.80 -3.39 8.71
N TYR A 24 -12.70 -3.50 7.95
CA TYR A 24 -11.56 -2.59 7.97
C TYR A 24 -11.70 -1.39 7.02
N PHE A 25 -12.68 -1.41 6.12
CA PHE A 25 -13.00 -0.31 5.18
C PHE A 25 -14.51 -0.11 5.05
N ALA A 26 -14.98 1.14 5.07
CA ALA A 26 -16.38 1.46 4.81
C ALA A 26 -16.64 1.51 3.29
N PRO A 27 -17.61 0.76 2.74
CA PRO A 27 -17.83 0.66 1.28
C PRO A 27 -18.23 1.96 0.58
N ASN A 28 -18.66 2.99 1.31
CA ASN A 28 -19.15 4.26 0.78
C ASN A 28 -18.11 5.39 0.82
N GLU A 29 -16.90 5.13 1.30
CA GLU A 29 -15.85 6.13 1.50
C GLU A 29 -14.80 6.13 0.38
N TRP A 30 -15.15 5.69 -0.84
CA TRP A 30 -14.36 5.97 -2.06
C TRP A 30 -14.29 7.47 -2.40
N SER A 31 -14.63 8.34 -1.45
CA SER A 31 -14.51 9.78 -1.51
C SER A 31 -13.06 10.20 -1.79
N ARG A 32 -12.80 10.57 -3.05
CA ARG A 32 -11.63 11.35 -3.49
C ARG A 32 -10.24 10.73 -3.23
N GLY A 33 -10.10 9.41 -3.33
CA GLY A 33 -8.80 8.75 -3.47
C GLY A 33 -8.21 8.10 -2.20
N TYR A 34 -6.95 8.41 -1.91
CA TYR A 34 -6.00 7.73 -1.01
C TYR A 34 -6.29 7.83 0.50
N HIS A 35 -7.29 8.61 0.93
CA HIS A 35 -7.48 8.97 2.34
C HIS A 35 -7.69 7.77 3.28
N ASN A 36 -8.44 6.76 2.85
CA ASN A 36 -8.69 5.58 3.69
C ASN A 36 -7.46 4.68 3.79
N TYR A 37 -6.72 4.54 2.68
CA TYR A 37 -5.42 3.86 2.71
C TYR A 37 -4.50 4.55 3.71
N MET A 38 -4.47 5.88 3.74
CA MET A 38 -3.68 6.65 4.69
C MET A 38 -4.13 6.47 6.15
N ILE A 39 -5.44 6.42 6.43
CA ILE A 39 -5.96 6.13 7.78
C ILE A 39 -5.51 4.74 8.23
N ASN A 40 -5.67 3.74 7.38
CA ASN A 40 -5.29 2.36 7.71
C ASN A 40 -3.77 2.21 7.86
N PHE A 41 -3.00 2.83 6.97
CA PHE A 41 -1.55 2.84 7.08
C PHE A 41 -1.13 3.54 8.38
N THR A 42 -1.75 4.66 8.74
CA THR A 42 -1.49 5.34 10.03
C THR A 42 -1.82 4.45 11.23
N GLY A 43 -2.91 3.69 11.19
CA GLY A 43 -3.26 2.72 12.23
C GLY A 43 -2.22 1.59 12.37
N MET A 44 -1.79 1.03 11.24
CA MET A 44 -0.68 0.06 11.20
C MET A 44 0.61 0.65 11.76
N MET A 45 0.93 1.89 11.42
CA MET A 45 2.12 2.60 11.89
C MET A 45 2.13 2.79 13.41
N GLY A 46 0.98 3.16 13.98
CA GLY A 46 0.80 3.22 15.43
C GLY A 46 1.07 1.87 16.10
N TYR A 47 0.54 0.78 15.55
CA TYR A 47 0.80 -0.58 16.05
C TYR A 47 2.28 -0.97 15.95
N LEU A 48 2.92 -0.70 14.81
CA LEU A 48 4.31 -1.05 14.57
C LEU A 48 5.24 -0.30 15.52
N GLY A 49 4.98 0.98 15.79
CA GLY A 49 5.80 1.82 16.67
C GLY A 49 5.97 1.29 18.10
N GLU A 50 5.09 0.41 18.55
CA GLU A 50 5.16 -0.25 19.87
C GLU A 50 5.95 -1.58 19.87
N LYS A 51 6.44 -2.02 18.71
CA LYS A 51 7.12 -3.32 18.55
C LYS A 51 8.65 -3.17 18.57
N GLU A 52 9.34 -4.25 18.93
CA GLU A 52 10.81 -4.28 19.01
C GLU A 52 11.49 -4.16 17.62
N HIS A 53 10.87 -4.76 16.59
CA HIS A 53 11.38 -4.79 15.21
C HIS A 53 10.30 -4.30 14.22
N PRO A 54 9.92 -3.00 14.28
CA PRO A 54 8.78 -2.45 13.54
C PRO A 54 8.95 -2.62 12.02
N TYR A 55 10.15 -2.38 11.49
CA TYR A 55 10.39 -2.43 10.07
C TYR A 55 10.34 -3.86 9.52
N GLN A 56 10.96 -4.82 10.18
CA GLN A 56 10.92 -6.22 9.75
C GLN A 56 9.49 -6.77 9.79
N LEU A 57 8.67 -6.34 10.75
CA LEU A 57 7.24 -6.66 10.78
C LEU A 57 6.51 -6.06 9.59
N LEU A 58 6.74 -4.78 9.26
CA LEU A 58 6.18 -4.17 8.05
C LEU A 58 6.52 -4.98 6.79
N VAL A 59 7.81 -5.32 6.61
CA VAL A 59 8.27 -6.10 5.45
C VAL A 59 7.52 -7.43 5.37
N ASN A 60 7.38 -8.15 6.49
CA ASN A 60 6.66 -9.42 6.54
C ASN A 60 5.18 -9.25 6.17
N TYR A 61 4.50 -8.24 6.73
CA TYR A 61 3.10 -7.95 6.43
C TYR A 61 2.90 -7.53 4.97
N PHE A 62 3.81 -6.73 4.43
CA PHE A 62 3.77 -6.32 3.03
C PHE A 62 3.99 -7.51 2.09
N LYS A 63 4.91 -8.44 2.40
CA LYS A 63 5.10 -9.67 1.62
C LYS A 63 3.85 -10.57 1.65
N LEU A 64 3.23 -10.73 2.82
CA LEU A 64 1.96 -11.46 2.96
C LEU A 64 0.85 -10.82 2.10
N TYR A 65 0.71 -9.50 2.18
CA TYR A 65 -0.21 -8.74 1.34
C TYR A 65 0.08 -8.94 -0.15
N LEU A 66 1.33 -8.71 -0.58
CA LEU A 66 1.76 -8.84 -1.97
C LEU A 66 1.48 -10.24 -2.52
N SER A 67 1.74 -11.30 -1.73
CA SER A 67 1.43 -12.68 -2.11
C SER A 67 -0.06 -12.92 -2.39
N SER A 68 -0.94 -12.20 -1.69
CA SER A 68 -2.40 -12.35 -1.81
C SER A 68 -3.02 -11.60 -3.00
N LEU A 69 -2.24 -10.74 -3.66
CA LEU A 69 -2.72 -9.92 -4.77
C LEU A 69 -2.94 -10.75 -6.03
N LYS A 70 -4.03 -10.47 -6.72
CA LYS A 70 -4.39 -10.97 -8.04
C LYS A 70 -4.16 -9.88 -9.08
N GLU A 71 -4.03 -10.28 -10.34
CA GLU A 71 -3.98 -9.36 -11.47
C GLU A 71 -5.40 -8.88 -11.81
N ASP A 72 -5.92 -7.98 -10.96
CA ASP A 72 -7.17 -7.28 -11.16
C ASP A 72 -7.06 -5.81 -10.75
N VAL A 73 -8.05 -5.02 -11.15
CA VAL A 73 -7.99 -3.55 -11.01
C VAL A 73 -8.02 -3.11 -9.55
N LEU A 74 -8.70 -3.83 -8.66
CA LEU A 74 -8.84 -3.45 -7.27
C LEU A 74 -7.56 -3.75 -6.49
N ASP A 75 -7.00 -4.94 -6.69
CA ASP A 75 -5.73 -5.34 -6.07
C ASP A 75 -4.57 -4.46 -6.59
N ALA A 76 -4.55 -4.14 -7.88
CA ALA A 76 -3.54 -3.25 -8.46
C ALA A 76 -3.67 -1.80 -7.95
N TRP A 77 -4.90 -1.29 -7.84
CA TRP A 77 -5.18 0.03 -7.25
C TRP A 77 -4.79 0.08 -5.78
N GLY A 78 -5.13 -0.94 -5.01
CA GLY A 78 -4.76 -1.05 -3.60
C GLY A 78 -3.24 -1.07 -3.41
N LEU A 79 -2.51 -1.82 -4.24
CA LEU A 79 -1.04 -1.86 -4.18
C LEU A 79 -0.43 -0.48 -4.41
N PHE A 80 -0.90 0.22 -5.44
CA PHE A 80 -0.44 1.56 -5.76
C PHE A 80 -0.66 2.54 -4.59
N ASN A 81 -1.83 2.51 -3.97
CA ASN A 81 -2.11 3.38 -2.82
C ASN A 81 -1.30 3.00 -1.58
N ASN A 82 -1.14 1.70 -1.28
CA ASN A 82 -0.33 1.26 -0.15
C ASN A 82 1.14 1.68 -0.30
N LEU A 83 1.70 1.57 -1.51
CA LEU A 83 3.05 2.08 -1.81
C LEU A 83 3.12 3.60 -1.67
N GLY A 84 2.12 4.33 -2.20
CA GLY A 84 2.03 5.78 -2.02
C GLY A 84 2.02 6.18 -0.54
N CYS A 85 1.19 5.54 0.28
CA CYS A 85 1.14 5.78 1.72
C CYS A 85 2.47 5.46 2.43
N PHE A 86 3.16 4.38 2.02
CA PHE A 86 4.48 4.08 2.56
C PHE A 86 5.48 5.21 2.27
N TYR A 87 5.57 5.66 1.02
CA TYR A 87 6.53 6.71 0.61
C TYR A 87 6.17 8.09 1.17
N ASP A 88 4.89 8.41 1.33
CA ASP A 88 4.49 9.66 1.97
C ASP A 88 4.83 9.66 3.47
N LEU A 89 4.40 8.62 4.19
CA LEU A 89 4.54 8.56 5.66
C LEU A 89 5.96 8.26 6.14
N ARG A 90 6.84 7.68 5.30
CA ARG A 90 8.24 7.44 5.68
C ARG A 90 9.04 8.71 5.88
N LYS A 91 8.65 9.82 5.25
CA LYS A 91 9.34 11.12 5.38
C LYS A 91 9.35 11.59 6.83
N ASP A 92 8.30 11.28 7.57
CA ASP A 92 8.07 11.78 8.93
C ASP A 92 8.26 10.71 10.02
N ASN A 93 8.67 9.47 9.67
CA ASN A 93 8.75 8.35 10.63
C ASN A 93 10.18 7.85 10.90
N TYR A 94 10.66 8.10 12.13
CA TYR A 94 12.03 7.81 12.56
C TYR A 94 12.41 6.32 12.50
N TYR A 95 11.48 5.38 12.70
CA TYR A 95 11.80 3.94 12.68
C TYR A 95 11.98 3.37 11.27
N PHE A 96 11.55 4.08 10.22
CA PHE A 96 11.88 3.76 8.83
C PHE A 96 13.21 4.34 8.38
N LEU A 97 13.68 5.40 9.05
CA LEU A 97 14.91 6.11 8.68
C LEU A 97 16.17 5.53 9.34
N THR A 98 16.02 4.60 10.28
CA THR A 98 17.11 4.20 11.19
C THR A 98 17.61 2.77 11.03
N GLN A 99 16.96 1.92 10.21
CA GLN A 99 17.34 0.49 10.14
C GLN A 99 17.58 -0.06 8.73
N HIS A 100 16.93 0.43 7.67
CA HIS A 100 17.03 -0.07 6.29
C HIS A 100 16.70 1.00 5.26
N ASP A 101 17.22 0.88 4.04
CA ASP A 101 17.15 1.94 3.02
C ASP A 101 15.76 2.07 2.36
N ASP A 102 15.07 0.95 2.07
CA ASP A 102 13.76 0.96 1.40
C ASP A 102 12.98 -0.37 1.52
N LEU A 103 11.64 -0.30 1.61
CA LEU A 103 10.75 -1.47 1.64
C LEU A 103 10.95 -2.37 0.41
N ILE A 104 11.17 -1.75 -0.75
CA ILE A 104 11.34 -2.47 -2.01
C ILE A 104 12.66 -3.25 -2.03
N ASP A 105 13.71 -2.78 -1.35
CA ASP A 105 14.99 -3.49 -1.32
C ASP A 105 14.92 -4.86 -0.65
N GLU A 106 14.01 -5.02 0.30
CA GLU A 106 13.76 -6.27 1.03
C GLU A 106 13.04 -7.33 0.19
N LEU A 107 12.57 -6.98 -1.01
CA LEU A 107 11.79 -7.86 -1.87
C LEU A 107 12.69 -8.67 -2.83
N THR A 108 12.26 -9.90 -3.08
CA THR A 108 12.84 -10.77 -4.11
C THR A 108 12.56 -10.20 -5.51
N ALA A 109 13.33 -10.68 -6.51
CA ALA A 109 13.10 -10.30 -7.90
C ALA A 109 11.69 -10.65 -8.40
N GLU A 110 11.10 -11.75 -7.92
CA GLU A 110 9.76 -12.17 -8.30
C GLU A 110 8.66 -11.29 -7.69
N GLU A 111 8.84 -10.87 -6.42
CA GLU A 111 7.97 -9.90 -5.77
C GLU A 111 8.03 -8.54 -6.45
N LYS A 112 9.23 -8.04 -6.79
CA LYS A 112 9.41 -6.80 -7.57
C LYS A 112 8.71 -6.88 -8.92
N LYS A 113 8.92 -7.98 -9.66
CA LYS A 113 8.25 -8.23 -10.94
C LYS A 113 6.72 -8.21 -10.81
N LYS A 114 6.18 -8.78 -9.73
CA LYS A 114 4.73 -8.76 -9.45
C LYS A 114 4.21 -7.32 -9.29
N ILE A 115 4.96 -6.47 -8.57
CA ILE A 115 4.65 -5.03 -8.47
C ILE A 115 4.62 -4.40 -9.86
N GLY A 116 5.65 -4.65 -10.68
CA GLY A 116 5.72 -4.16 -12.06
C GLY A 116 4.51 -4.52 -12.91
N ILE A 117 4.10 -5.80 -12.87
CA ILE A 117 2.92 -6.30 -13.59
C ILE A 117 1.66 -5.56 -13.13
N LEU A 118 1.42 -5.47 -11.83
CA LEU A 118 0.21 -4.84 -11.28
C LEU A 118 0.17 -3.34 -11.55
N CYS A 119 1.29 -2.63 -11.41
CA CYS A 119 1.35 -1.20 -11.71
C CYS A 119 1.08 -0.91 -13.20
N ARG A 120 1.63 -1.70 -14.12
CA ARG A 120 1.32 -1.59 -15.56
C ARG A 120 -0.15 -1.92 -15.84
N TYR A 121 -0.66 -3.00 -15.26
CA TYR A 121 -2.06 -3.39 -15.38
C TYR A 121 -2.99 -2.26 -14.93
N LEU A 122 -2.72 -1.64 -13.78
CA LEU A 122 -3.48 -0.49 -13.28
C LEU A 122 -3.47 0.67 -14.28
N ARG A 123 -2.30 1.01 -14.84
CA ARG A 123 -2.18 2.10 -15.80
C ARG A 123 -3.08 1.89 -17.03
N GLU A 124 -3.13 0.67 -17.53
CA GLU A 124 -3.92 0.29 -18.71
C GLU A 124 -5.42 0.14 -18.43
N ASN A 125 -5.80 -0.05 -17.17
CA ASN A 125 -7.17 -0.37 -16.75
C ASN A 125 -7.74 0.62 -15.72
N PHE A 126 -7.15 1.81 -15.60
CA PHE A 126 -7.52 2.78 -14.58
C PHE A 126 -8.98 3.25 -14.69
N ASP A 127 -9.51 3.29 -15.91
CA ASP A 127 -10.93 3.57 -16.19
C ASP A 127 -11.89 2.61 -15.47
N LYS A 128 -11.43 1.40 -15.13
CA LYS A 128 -12.19 0.38 -14.40
C LYS A 128 -12.10 0.50 -12.89
N VAL A 129 -11.26 1.40 -12.35
CA VAL A 129 -11.23 1.69 -10.91
C VAL A 129 -12.56 2.36 -10.54
N PRO A 130 -13.24 1.94 -9.46
CA PRO A 130 -14.45 2.62 -8.99
C PRO A 130 -14.20 4.12 -8.79
N ASP A 131 -15.12 4.95 -9.31
CA ASP A 131 -15.06 6.41 -9.23
C ASP A 131 -13.88 7.07 -9.97
N SER A 132 -13.17 6.34 -10.85
CA SER A 132 -12.03 6.85 -11.63
C SER A 132 -12.33 8.13 -12.42
N THR A 133 -13.57 8.32 -12.88
CA THR A 133 -14.00 9.51 -13.63
C THR A 133 -13.99 10.80 -12.80
N ASN A 134 -14.02 10.68 -11.47
CA ASN A 134 -13.95 11.80 -10.54
C ASN A 134 -12.54 11.98 -9.94
N MET A 135 -11.57 11.15 -10.34
CA MET A 135 -10.18 11.19 -9.89
C MET A 135 -9.28 11.93 -10.88
N ARG A 136 -8.07 12.29 -10.43
CA ARG A 136 -7.03 12.78 -11.34
C ARG A 136 -6.59 11.66 -12.30
N PRO A 137 -6.16 11.99 -13.53
CA PRO A 137 -5.62 11.01 -14.45
C PRO A 137 -4.51 10.17 -13.80
N ILE A 138 -4.45 8.88 -14.15
CA ILE A 138 -3.51 7.96 -13.51
C ILE A 138 -2.05 8.41 -13.64
N ASP A 139 -1.66 8.96 -14.79
CA ASP A 139 -0.32 9.50 -15.01
C ASP A 139 0.01 10.69 -14.10
N GLU A 140 -0.99 11.47 -13.65
CA GLU A 140 -0.79 12.52 -12.65
C GLU A 140 -0.70 11.93 -11.25
N GLN A 141 -1.53 10.93 -10.93
CA GLN A 141 -1.49 10.26 -9.63
C GLN A 141 -0.15 9.56 -9.41
N MET A 142 0.41 8.95 -10.45
CA MET A 142 1.70 8.25 -10.42
C MET A 142 2.86 9.19 -10.13
N LYS A 143 2.79 10.46 -10.53
CA LYS A 143 3.84 11.45 -10.21
C LYS A 143 4.00 11.64 -8.71
N PHE A 144 2.92 11.60 -7.93
CA PHE A 144 2.99 11.79 -6.49
C PHE A 144 3.85 10.73 -5.82
N VAL A 145 3.75 9.45 -6.22
CA VAL A 145 4.58 8.39 -5.62
C VAL A 145 6.08 8.65 -5.84
N TYR A 146 6.47 9.19 -6.99
CA TYR A 146 7.86 9.57 -7.26
C TYR A 146 8.27 10.86 -6.52
N GLU A 147 7.42 11.87 -6.51
CA GLU A 147 7.62 13.12 -5.76
C GLU A 147 7.71 12.86 -4.25
N ASP A 148 7.04 11.83 -3.77
CA ASP A 148 7.04 11.37 -2.39
C ASP A 148 8.29 10.55 -2.03
N GLY A 149 9.24 10.42 -2.95
CA GLY A 149 10.58 9.88 -2.68
C GLY A 149 10.72 8.39 -2.99
N CYS A 150 9.83 7.80 -3.79
CA CYS A 150 10.06 6.47 -4.36
C CYS A 150 11.19 6.52 -5.40
N PRO A 151 12.35 5.87 -5.15
CA PRO A 151 13.46 5.89 -6.09
C PRO A 151 13.30 4.88 -7.23
N TYR A 152 12.25 4.04 -7.17
CA TYR A 152 12.03 2.94 -8.09
C TYR A 152 11.05 3.30 -9.19
N ASP A 153 11.40 2.98 -10.43
CA ASP A 153 10.42 2.92 -11.50
C ASP A 153 9.55 1.66 -11.34
N LEU A 154 8.44 1.81 -10.62
CA LEU A 154 7.47 0.76 -10.35
C LEU A 154 6.86 0.14 -11.62
N PHE A 155 7.02 0.75 -12.80
CA PHE A 155 6.53 0.21 -14.08
C PHE A 155 7.58 -0.59 -14.85
N SER A 156 8.83 -0.56 -14.39
CA SER A 156 9.97 -1.18 -15.09
C SER A 156 10.41 -2.53 -14.52
N PHE A 157 9.89 -2.92 -13.35
CA PHE A 157 10.16 -4.23 -12.75
C PHE A 157 9.64 -5.42 -13.58
#